data_AF-D1KD46-F1
#
_entry.id   AF-D1KD46-F1
#
_cell.length_a   1.000
_cell.length_b   1.000
_cell.length_c   1.000
_cell.angle_alpha   90.00
_cell.angle_beta   90.00
_cell.angle_gamma   90.00
#
_symmetry.space_group_name_H-M   'P 1'
#
loop_
_entity.id
_entity.type
_entity.pdbx_description
1 polymer ?
#
loop_
_entity_poly.entity_id
_entity_poly.type
_entity_poly.pdbx_seq_one_letter_code
_entity_poly.pdbx_strand_id
1 'polypeptide(L)'
;MTVKKDAVVEMHYTLKNDSGSVIDSSEGKGPMPFIQGHGNIIPGLESALEGMKIGESCDISVKPEEAYGVHHPEAIQEIPMEALKGIDNLEVGMELQSQDEKGNPFIVHIKEINKDTVNG
;
A
#
# COMPACT_ATOMS: atom_id res chain seq x y z
N MET A 1 16.16 2.69 26.24
CA MET A 1 14.97 1.92 25.85
C MET A 1 15.10 1.62 24.36
N THR A 2 14.80 0.40 23.95
CA THR A 2 14.88 -0.05 22.55
C THR A 2 13.52 -0.57 22.11
N VAL A 3 13.26 -0.53 20.80
CA VAL A 3 12.13 -1.19 20.17
C VAL A 3 12.27 -2.70 20.39
N LYS A 4 11.17 -3.34 20.79
CA LYS A 4 11.07 -4.79 21.02
C LYS A 4 9.62 -5.22 20.89
N LYS A 5 9.39 -6.52 20.69
CA LYS A 5 8.04 -7.11 20.69
C LYS A 5 7.15 -6.58 21.83
N ASP A 6 5.89 -6.31 21.49
CA ASP A 6 4.82 -5.76 22.34
C ASP A 6 5.04 -4.31 22.82
N ALA A 7 6.08 -3.62 22.34
CA ALA A 7 6.25 -2.19 22.59
C ALA A 7 5.31 -1.37 21.71
N VAL A 8 4.71 -0.33 22.29
CA VAL A 8 4.05 0.74 21.56
C VAL A 8 5.11 1.73 21.11
N VAL A 9 5.21 1.96 19.82
CA VAL A 9 6.22 2.83 19.21
C VAL A 9 5.52 3.91 18.39
N GLU A 10 5.98 5.14 18.51
CA GLU A 10 5.57 6.26 17.67
C GLU A 10 6.73 6.65 16.76
N MET A 11 6.45 6.74 15.46
CA MET A 11 7.46 6.92 14.42
C MET A 11 7.04 8.02 13.44
N HIS A 12 7.98 8.91 13.12
CA HIS A 12 7.90 9.67 11.87
C HIS A 12 8.57 8.88 10.75
N TYR A 13 7.91 8.84 9.60
CA TYR A 13 8.39 8.18 8.40
C TYR A 13 8.11 9.01 7.14
N THR A 14 8.88 8.70 6.09
CA THR A 14 8.67 9.13 4.72
C THR A 14 8.86 7.92 3.82
N LEU A 15 7.82 7.52 3.10
CA LEU A 15 7.86 6.43 2.12
C LEU A 15 8.15 6.99 0.73
N LYS A 16 9.13 6.42 0.05
CA LYS A 16 9.49 6.77 -1.34
C LYS A 16 9.47 5.52 -2.20
N ASN A 17 9.15 5.70 -3.48
CA ASN A 17 9.34 4.66 -4.49
C ASN A 17 10.78 4.66 -5.03
N ASP A 18 11.10 3.73 -5.94
CA ASP A 18 12.42 3.58 -6.55
C ASP A 18 12.87 4.80 -7.36
N SER A 19 11.93 5.65 -7.81
CA SER A 19 12.26 6.91 -8.48
C SER A 19 12.55 8.06 -7.50
N GLY A 20 12.47 7.82 -6.19
CA GLY A 20 12.64 8.82 -5.15
C GLY A 20 11.42 9.71 -4.90
N SER A 21 10.29 9.44 -5.57
CA SER A 21 9.04 10.17 -5.36
C SER A 21 8.43 9.76 -4.03
N VAL A 22 8.03 10.75 -3.22
CA VAL A 22 7.33 10.51 -1.96
C VAL A 22 5.94 9.99 -2.27
N ILE A 23 5.63 8.80 -1.73
CA ILE A 23 4.32 8.16 -1.85
C ILE A 23 3.46 8.45 -0.63
N ASP A 24 4.06 8.43 0.56
CA ASP A 24 3.39 8.77 1.81
C ASP A 24 4.39 9.39 2.80
N SER A 25 3.89 10.17 3.74
CA SER A 25 4.69 10.76 4.79
C SER A 25 3.85 11.12 6.02
N SER A 26 4.48 10.96 7.18
CA SER A 26 4.01 11.52 8.45
C SER A 26 4.31 13.02 8.61
N GLU A 27 5.07 13.62 7.68
CA GLU A 27 5.41 15.04 7.74
C GLU A 27 4.15 15.91 7.68
N GLY A 28 4.08 16.93 8.54
CA GLY A 28 2.87 17.75 8.71
C GLY A 28 1.73 17.07 9.48
N LYS A 29 1.89 15.80 9.84
CA LYS A 29 1.00 15.03 10.72
C LYS A 29 1.74 14.67 12.01
N GLY A 30 1.05 14.08 12.98
CA GLY A 30 1.69 13.47 14.15
C GLY A 30 2.46 12.20 13.80
N PRO A 31 3.31 11.70 14.70
CA PRO A 31 3.96 10.41 14.51
C PRO A 31 2.91 9.30 14.43
N MET A 32 3.19 8.26 13.64
CA MET A 32 2.32 7.11 13.49
C MET A 32 2.58 6.11 14.63
N PRO A 33 1.58 5.77 15.44
CA PRO A 33 1.71 4.73 16.45
C PRO A 33 1.57 3.33 15.82
N PHE A 34 2.36 2.38 16.31
CA PHE A 34 2.19 0.96 15.98
C PHE A 34 2.67 0.07 17.15
N ILE A 35 2.31 -1.21 17.12
CA ILE A 35 2.76 -2.20 18.10
C ILE A 35 3.77 -3.13 17.44
N GLN A 36 4.99 -3.19 17.98
CA GLN A 36 6.07 -4.00 17.43
C GLN A 36 5.76 -5.50 17.55
N GLY A 37 5.85 -6.20 16.41
CA GLY A 37 5.68 -7.66 16.31
C GLY A 37 4.21 -8.10 16.16
N HIS A 38 3.33 -7.18 15.76
CA HIS A 38 1.89 -7.42 15.54
C HIS A 38 1.46 -7.20 14.09
N GLY A 39 2.39 -6.91 13.18
CA GLY A 39 2.08 -6.76 11.75
C GLY A 39 1.17 -5.57 11.45
N ASN A 40 1.25 -4.51 12.25
CA ASN A 40 0.53 -3.26 11.99
C ASN A 40 1.15 -2.46 10.83
N ILE A 41 2.41 -2.73 10.52
CA ILE A 41 3.19 -2.13 9.44
C ILE A 41 3.83 -3.23 8.59
N ILE A 42 4.42 -2.85 7.46
CA ILE A 42 5.04 -3.81 6.56
C ILE A 42 6.17 -4.61 7.25
N PRO A 43 6.28 -5.93 7.00
CA PRO A 43 7.24 -6.80 7.70
C PRO A 43 8.70 -6.33 7.65
N GLY A 44 9.15 -5.78 6.53
CA GLY A 44 10.52 -5.31 6.39
C GLY A 44 10.82 -4.07 7.23
N LEU A 45 9.85 -3.17 7.40
CA LEU A 45 9.98 -2.02 8.29
C LEU A 45 9.95 -2.45 9.76
N GLU A 46 9.01 -3.34 10.13
CA GLU A 46 8.94 -3.88 11.49
C GLU A 46 10.25 -4.56 11.91
N SER A 47 10.84 -5.35 11.01
CA SER A 47 12.10 -6.05 11.25
C SER A 47 13.28 -5.10 11.38
N ALA A 48 13.32 -4.03 10.59
CA ALA A 48 14.38 -3.03 10.64
C ALA A 48 14.36 -2.20 11.93
N LEU A 49 13.16 -1.95 12.48
CA LEU A 49 13.00 -1.16 13.70
C LEU A 49 13.36 -1.95 14.97
N GLU A 50 13.32 -3.29 14.94
CA GLU A 50 13.63 -4.12 16.12
C GLU A 50 15.03 -3.80 16.67
N GLY A 51 15.11 -3.49 17.97
CA GLY A 51 16.37 -3.15 18.64
C GLY A 51 16.83 -1.70 18.48
N MET A 52 16.21 -0.89 17.61
CA MET A 52 16.54 0.53 17.49
C MET A 52 16.26 1.31 18.78
N LYS A 53 17.03 2.37 19.02
CA LYS A 53 16.87 3.23 20.20
C LYS A 53 15.93 4.40 19.90
N ILE A 54 15.32 4.94 20.96
CA ILE A 54 14.51 6.16 20.86
C ILE A 54 15.37 7.30 20.30
N GLY A 55 14.83 8.00 19.29
CA GLY A 55 15.50 9.13 18.63
C GLY A 55 16.47 8.72 17.53
N GLU A 56 16.63 7.41 17.27
CA GLU A 56 17.42 6.90 16.15
C GLU A 56 16.59 6.94 14.86
N SER A 57 17.25 7.22 13.74
CA SER A 57 16.66 7.24 12.41
C SER A 57 17.44 6.28 11.51
N CYS A 58 16.74 5.61 10.60
CA CYS A 58 17.34 4.76 9.60
C CYS A 58 16.67 4.95 8.24
N ASP A 59 17.44 4.79 7.18
CA ASP A 59 16.92 4.65 5.82
C ASP A 59 17.05 3.18 5.42
N ILE A 60 15.94 2.57 4.99
CA ILE A 60 15.89 1.17 4.58
C ILE A 60 15.26 1.04 3.20
N SER A 61 15.73 0.07 2.43
CA SER A 61 15.07 -0.38 1.21
C SER A 61 14.41 -1.71 1.51
N VAL A 62 13.08 -1.75 1.42
CA VAL A 62 12.30 -2.97 1.67
C VAL A 62 11.92 -3.58 0.34
N LYS A 63 12.18 -4.87 0.17
CA LYS A 63 11.79 -5.59 -1.05
C LYS A 63 10.27 -5.72 -1.13
N PRO A 64 9.68 -5.82 -2.33
CA PRO A 64 8.23 -5.95 -2.50
C PRO A 64 7.63 -7.08 -1.65
N GLU A 65 8.30 -8.23 -1.54
CA GLU A 65 7.84 -9.40 -0.78
C GLU A 65 7.70 -9.14 0.72
N GLU A 66 8.46 -8.18 1.27
CA GLU A 66 8.45 -7.77 2.67
C GLU A 66 7.73 -6.42 2.88
N ALA A 67 7.18 -5.85 1.80
CA ALA A 67 6.44 -4.60 1.77
C ALA A 67 4.96 -4.86 1.43
N TYR A 68 4.56 -4.55 0.19
CA TYR A 68 3.17 -4.59 -0.28
C TYR A 68 2.90 -5.75 -1.24
N GLY A 69 3.82 -6.72 -1.33
CA GLY A 69 3.76 -7.82 -2.26
C GLY A 69 4.40 -7.50 -3.61
N VAL A 70 4.63 -8.54 -4.40
CA VAL A 70 5.13 -8.41 -5.78
C VAL A 70 4.02 -7.87 -6.65
N HIS A 71 4.35 -6.98 -7.58
CA HIS A 71 3.40 -6.60 -8.62
C HIS A 71 3.09 -7.83 -9.48
N HIS A 72 1.83 -8.24 -9.51
CA HIS A 72 1.32 -9.36 -10.31
C HIS A 72 0.72 -8.82 -11.61
N PRO A 73 1.41 -8.88 -12.77
CA PRO A 73 0.84 -8.41 -14.03
C PRO A 73 -0.45 -9.14 -14.43
N GLU A 74 -0.59 -10.40 -14.01
CA GLU A 74 -1.79 -11.22 -14.19
C GLU A 74 -3.02 -10.73 -13.39
N ALA A 75 -2.81 -9.86 -12.40
CA ALA A 75 -3.90 -9.22 -11.67
C ALA A 75 -4.52 -8.05 -12.46
N ILE A 76 -3.89 -7.62 -13.56
CA ILE A 76 -4.47 -6.61 -14.46
C ILE A 76 -5.55 -7.27 -15.30
N GLN A 77 -6.78 -6.78 -15.17
CA GLN A 77 -7.92 -7.28 -15.93
C GLN A 77 -8.41 -6.22 -16.92
N GLU A 78 -8.63 -6.66 -18.16
CA GLU A 78 -9.37 -5.87 -19.14
C GLU A 78 -10.86 -6.01 -18.86
N ILE A 79 -11.45 -4.96 -18.30
CA ILE A 79 -12.88 -4.87 -18.05
C ILE A 79 -13.53 -4.18 -19.24
N PRO A 80 -14.46 -4.82 -19.97
CA PRO A 80 -15.19 -4.18 -21.05
C PRO A 80 -15.98 -2.97 -20.51
N MET A 81 -15.96 -1.85 -21.23
CA MET A 81 -16.69 -0.64 -20.80
C MET A 81 -18.20 -0.90 -20.65
N GLU A 82 -18.73 -1.93 -21.30
CA GLU A 82 -20.11 -2.39 -21.11
C GLU A 82 -20.42 -2.88 -19.69
N ALA A 83 -19.46 -3.52 -19.02
CA ALA A 83 -19.61 -3.99 -17.65
C ALA A 83 -19.60 -2.83 -16.63
N LEU A 84 -19.09 -1.67 -17.04
CA LEU A 84 -19.01 -0.45 -16.23
C LEU A 84 -20.16 0.54 -16.56
N LYS A 85 -21.13 0.14 -17.38
CA LYS A 85 -22.32 0.94 -17.70
C LYS A 85 -23.10 1.23 -16.42
N GLY A 86 -23.20 2.51 -16.05
CA GLY A 86 -23.86 2.99 -14.82
C GLY A 86 -22.91 3.67 -13.84
N ILE A 87 -21.60 3.62 -14.09
CA ILE A 87 -20.61 4.45 -13.41
C ILE A 87 -20.39 5.70 -14.24
N ASP A 88 -20.94 6.81 -13.78
CA ASP A 88 -20.70 8.11 -14.41
C ASP A 88 -19.29 8.59 -14.07
N ASN A 89 -18.55 9.05 -15.09
CA ASN A 89 -17.22 9.66 -14.95
C ASN A 89 -16.11 8.71 -14.45
N LEU A 90 -15.80 7.68 -15.24
CA LEU A 90 -14.62 6.82 -15.03
C LEU A 90 -13.32 7.63 -15.14
N GLU A 91 -12.48 7.54 -14.11
CA GLU A 91 -11.18 8.23 -14.06
C GLU A 91 -10.05 7.25 -13.72
N VAL A 92 -8.86 7.51 -14.28
CA VAL A 92 -7.65 6.77 -13.89
C VAL A 92 -7.36 7.04 -12.42
N GLY A 93 -7.13 5.97 -11.66
CA GLY A 93 -6.97 5.98 -10.21
C GLY A 93 -8.26 5.74 -9.43
N MET A 94 -9.42 5.64 -10.09
CA MET A 94 -10.69 5.34 -9.43
C MET A 94 -10.69 3.90 -8.89
N GLU A 95 -11.21 3.73 -7.67
CA GLU A 95 -11.44 2.43 -7.03
C GLU A 95 -12.85 1.94 -7.32
N LEU A 96 -12.98 0.73 -7.85
CA LEU A 96 -14.28 0.08 -8.06
C LEU A 96 -14.37 -1.19 -7.22
N GLN A 97 -15.48 -1.34 -6.51
CA GLN A 97 -15.79 -2.57 -5.80
C GLN A 97 -16.46 -3.56 -6.76
N SER A 98 -15.80 -4.68 -7.01
CA SER A 98 -16.28 -5.80 -7.83
C SER A 98 -16.52 -7.04 -6.97
N GLN A 99 -17.09 -8.10 -7.54
CA GLN A 99 -17.28 -9.40 -6.89
C GLN A 99 -16.71 -10.52 -7.76
N ASP A 100 -16.03 -11.49 -7.15
CA ASP A 100 -15.53 -12.67 -7.87
C ASP A 100 -16.67 -13.65 -8.22
N GLU A 101 -16.36 -14.73 -8.95
CA GLU A 101 -17.35 -15.77 -9.31
C GLU A 101 -18.02 -16.45 -8.10
N LYS A 102 -17.44 -16.30 -6.91
CA LYS A 102 -17.92 -16.85 -5.64
C LYS A 102 -18.68 -15.81 -4.80
N GLY A 103 -18.83 -14.58 -5.30
CA GLY A 103 -19.51 -13.47 -4.62
C GLY A 103 -18.66 -12.75 -3.57
N ASN A 104 -17.34 -13.00 -3.51
CA ASN A 104 -16.46 -12.28 -2.60
C ASN A 104 -16.16 -10.89 -3.18
N PRO A 105 -16.33 -9.81 -2.40
CA PRO A 105 -15.99 -8.48 -2.87
C PRO A 105 -14.47 -8.32 -3.00
N PHE A 106 -14.02 -7.67 -4.08
CA PHE A 106 -12.66 -7.22 -4.27
C PHE A 106 -12.63 -5.80 -4.83
N ILE A 107 -11.53 -5.09 -4.62
CA ILE A 107 -11.34 -3.72 -5.15
C ILE A 107 -10.42 -3.81 -6.36
N VAL A 108 -10.78 -3.10 -7.42
CA VAL A 108 -9.94 -2.86 -8.60
C VAL A 108 -9.66 -1.38 -8.73
N HIS A 109 -8.44 -1.05 -9.16
CA HIS A 109 -7.99 0.32 -9.39
C HIS A 109 -7.86 0.54 -10.88
N ILE A 110 -8.58 1.52 -11.42
CA ILE A 110 -8.45 1.86 -12.84
C ILE A 110 -7.03 2.36 -13.11
N LYS A 111 -6.24 1.53 -13.77
CA LYS A 111 -4.87 1.86 -14.19
C LYS A 111 -4.87 2.63 -15.50
N GLU A 112 -5.78 2.29 -16.41
CA GLU A 112 -5.85 2.88 -17.74
C GLU A 112 -7.25 2.76 -18.34
N ILE A 113 -7.69 3.79 -19.07
CA ILE A 113 -8.97 3.80 -19.78
C ILE A 113 -8.68 3.84 -21.28
N ASN A 114 -9.08 2.78 -21.99
CA ASN A 114 -9.06 2.70 -23.44
C ASN A 114 -10.45 3.02 -24.01
N LYS A 115 -10.54 3.09 -25.35
CA LYS A 115 -11.77 3.46 -26.05
C LYS A 115 -12.93 2.50 -25.79
N ASP A 116 -12.62 1.22 -25.59
CA ASP A 116 -13.60 0.13 -25.44
C ASP A 116 -13.41 -0.70 -24.14
N THR A 117 -12.27 -0.56 -23.47
CA THR A 117 -11.88 -1.36 -22.28
C THR A 117 -11.23 -0.52 -21.20
N VAL A 118 -11.24 -1.01 -19.97
CA VAL A 118 -10.55 -0.42 -18.82
C VAL A 118 -9.60 -1.45 -18.21
N ASN A 119 -8.35 -1.08 -17.98
CA ASN A 119 -7.38 -1.93 -17.29
C ASN A 119 -7.50 -1.65 -15.79
N GLY A 120 -8.01 -2.63 -15.05
CA GLY A 120 -8.22 -2.57 -13.59
C GLY A 120 -7.37 -3.57 -12.82
#